data_AF-A0A2V8UQ35-F1
#
_entry.id   AF-A0A2V8UQ35-F1
#
_cell.length_a   1.000
_cell.length_b   1.000
_cell.length_c   1.000
_cell.angle_alpha   90.00
_cell.angle_beta   90.00
_cell.angle_gamma   90.00
#
_symmetry.space_group_name_H-M   'P 1'
#
loop_
_entity.id
_entity.type
_entity.pdbx_description
1 polymer ?
#
loop_
_entity_poly.entity_id
_entity_poly.type
_entity_poly.pdbx_seq_one_letter_code
_entity_poly.pdbx_strand_id
1 'polypeptide(L)'
;MKTGSNTRVFNNEITANNTPNFGAKGSKVSKVPTGTGVIVLAASYVEVFKNTITHNNSASVSIISYFTTGNPLNDAAYYPYTEAVTFTTTSSAAVEPIRPAVMPRSLRPSRENHCR
;
A
#
# COMPACT_ATOMS: atom_id res chain seq x y z
N MET A 1 27.44 -6.27 -10.00
CA MET A 1 25.96 -6.32 -9.94
C MET A 1 25.52 -5.47 -8.75
N LYS A 2 24.63 -4.50 -8.97
CA LYS A 2 24.07 -3.63 -7.93
C LYS A 2 22.72 -4.19 -7.53
N THR A 3 22.58 -4.59 -6.28
CA THR A 3 21.34 -5.11 -5.70
C THR A 3 21.20 -4.59 -4.29
N GLY A 4 19.97 -4.28 -3.86
CA GLY A 4 19.68 -4.12 -2.44
C GLY A 4 19.56 -5.50 -1.83
N SER A 5 20.31 -5.79 -0.77
CA SER A 5 20.31 -7.13 -0.16
C SER A 5 20.51 -7.11 1.34
N ASN A 6 20.10 -8.19 2.01
CA ASN A 6 20.29 -8.44 3.44
C ASN A 6 19.64 -7.38 4.34
N THR A 7 18.38 -7.08 4.06
CA THR A 7 17.61 -6.06 4.80
C THR A 7 16.57 -6.73 5.69
N ARG A 8 16.48 -6.27 6.94
CA ARG A 8 15.46 -6.70 7.90
C ARG A 8 14.58 -5.52 8.29
N VAL A 9 13.27 -5.69 8.21
CA VAL A 9 12.26 -4.72 8.65
C VAL A 9 11.36 -5.38 9.68
N PHE A 10 11.51 -5.00 10.95
CA PHE A 10 10.81 -5.67 12.03
C PHE A 10 10.42 -4.77 13.18
N ASN A 11 9.41 -5.20 13.94
CA ASN A 11 8.86 -4.49 15.10
C ASN A 11 8.37 -3.05 14.81
N ASN A 12 7.79 -2.81 13.64
CA ASN A 12 7.22 -1.51 13.29
C ASN A 12 5.69 -1.51 13.38
N GLU A 13 5.14 -0.34 13.68
CA GLU A 13 3.74 -0.01 13.46
C GLU A 13 3.62 0.80 12.17
N ILE A 14 2.96 0.24 11.16
CA ILE A 14 2.83 0.83 9.81
C ILE A 14 1.36 1.12 9.57
N THR A 15 0.94 2.31 9.99
CA THR A 15 -0.47 2.67 10.06
C THR A 15 -0.80 3.93 9.26
N ALA A 16 -1.94 3.90 8.56
CA ALA A 16 -2.52 5.07 7.90
C ALA A 16 -1.58 5.83 6.94
N ASN A 17 -0.78 5.13 6.13
CA ASN A 17 0.10 5.73 5.09
C ASN A 17 -0.67 6.28 3.88
N ASN A 18 -1.76 7.01 4.10
CA ASN A 18 -2.71 7.44 3.08
C ASN A 18 -2.42 8.85 2.52
N THR A 19 -1.37 9.50 2.98
CA THR A 19 -0.96 10.83 2.50
C THR A 19 -0.33 10.74 1.11
N PRO A 20 -0.39 11.83 0.31
CA PRO A 20 0.39 11.93 -0.92
C PRO A 20 1.87 11.65 -0.67
N ASN A 21 2.50 10.89 -1.57
CA ASN A 21 3.93 10.62 -1.45
C ASN A 21 4.75 11.92 -1.62
N PHE A 22 5.91 11.96 -0.97
CA PHE A 22 6.85 13.10 -1.01
C PHE A 22 7.94 12.94 -2.09
N GLY A 23 7.78 11.96 -2.99
CA GLY A 23 8.78 11.67 -4.01
C GLY A 23 8.86 12.79 -5.04
N ALA A 24 10.07 13.23 -5.38
CA ALA A 24 10.26 14.16 -6.49
C ALA A 24 9.64 13.60 -7.78
N LYS A 25 9.07 14.46 -8.63
CA LYS A 25 8.39 14.06 -9.87
C LYS A 25 9.32 13.19 -10.72
N GLY A 26 8.85 11.99 -11.07
CA GLY A 26 9.62 11.04 -11.89
C GLY A 26 10.54 10.11 -11.09
N SER A 27 10.68 10.31 -9.78
CA SER A 27 11.40 9.37 -8.91
C SER A 27 10.62 8.05 -8.76
N LYS A 28 11.32 6.97 -8.38
CA LYS A 28 10.68 5.68 -8.06
C LYS A 28 9.64 5.82 -6.94
N VAL A 29 9.94 6.64 -5.94
CA VAL A 29 9.07 6.92 -4.80
C VAL A 29 7.79 7.64 -5.24
N SER A 30 7.86 8.52 -6.25
CA SER A 30 6.67 9.23 -6.75
C SER A 30 5.61 8.33 -7.37
N LYS A 31 5.99 7.13 -7.80
CA LYS A 31 5.09 6.14 -8.41
C LYS A 31 4.43 5.21 -7.40
N VAL A 32 4.81 5.29 -6.12
CA VAL A 32 4.20 4.48 -5.06
C VAL A 32 2.78 4.98 -4.81
N PRO A 33 1.76 4.11 -4.93
CA PRO A 33 0.39 4.47 -4.60
C PRO A 33 0.28 4.95 -3.15
N THR A 34 -0.50 6.00 -2.93
CA THR A 34 -0.89 6.40 -1.57
C THR A 34 -1.62 5.25 -0.88
N GLY A 35 -1.47 5.11 0.43
CA GLY A 35 -2.04 4.00 1.18
C GLY A 35 -1.28 2.68 1.00
N THR A 36 0.02 2.74 0.70
CA THR A 36 0.88 1.55 0.69
C THR A 36 1.62 1.40 2.03
N GLY A 37 1.61 0.20 2.60
CA GLY A 37 2.34 -0.14 3.83
C GLY A 37 3.82 -0.39 3.55
N VAL A 38 4.17 -1.60 3.09
CA VAL A 38 5.55 -2.01 2.79
C VAL A 38 5.71 -2.31 1.30
N ILE A 39 6.78 -1.82 0.67
CA ILE A 39 7.19 -2.22 -0.68
C ILE A 39 8.60 -2.80 -0.64
N VAL A 40 8.77 -4.00 -1.20
CA VAL A 40 10.06 -4.58 -1.55
C VAL A 40 10.23 -4.50 -3.07
N LEU A 41 11.15 -3.64 -3.52
CA LEU A 41 11.39 -3.35 -4.93
C LEU A 41 12.82 -3.73 -5.33
N ALA A 42 12.95 -4.69 -6.25
CA ALA A 42 14.22 -5.13 -6.83
C ALA A 42 15.33 -5.36 -5.78
N ALA A 43 14.99 -6.12 -4.74
CA ALA A 43 15.86 -6.41 -3.61
C ALA A 43 15.87 -7.92 -3.30
N SER A 44 16.99 -8.41 -2.80
CA SER A 44 17.19 -9.83 -2.46
C SER A 44 17.35 -10.03 -0.96
N TYR A 45 17.04 -11.22 -0.44
CA TYR A 45 17.30 -11.57 0.97
C TYR A 45 16.70 -10.54 1.95
N VAL A 46 15.40 -10.30 1.81
CA VAL A 46 14.66 -9.35 2.63
C VAL A 46 13.77 -10.10 3.60
N GLU A 47 13.88 -9.79 4.89
CA GLU A 47 13.02 -10.34 5.93
C GLU A 47 12.15 -9.24 6.52
N VAL A 48 10.83 -9.41 6.47
CA VAL A 48 9.87 -8.49 7.05
C VAL A 48 9.01 -9.23 8.07
N PHE A 49 9.24 -9.00 9.36
CA PHE A 49 8.62 -9.81 10.40
C PHE A 49 8.22 -9.00 11.63
N LYS A 50 7.21 -9.45 12.37
CA LYS A 50 6.72 -8.80 13.61
C LYS A 50 6.34 -7.32 13.43
N ASN A 51 5.90 -6.92 12.24
CA ASN A 51 5.28 -5.61 12.03
C ASN A 51 3.76 -5.72 12.09
N THR A 52 3.12 -4.66 12.58
CA THR A 52 1.67 -4.47 12.57
C THR A 52 1.32 -3.46 11.48
N ILE A 53 0.57 -3.88 10.46
CA ILE A 53 0.23 -3.05 9.30
C ILE A 53 -1.30 -2.84 9.27
N THR A 54 -1.76 -1.61 9.46
CA THR A 54 -3.22 -1.34 9.53
C THR A 54 -3.62 -0.05 8.83
N HIS A 55 -4.87 0.05 8.41
CA HIS A 55 -5.46 1.30 7.92
C HIS A 55 -4.76 1.92 6.68
N ASN A 56 -4.07 1.11 5.87
CA ASN A 56 -3.48 1.52 4.59
C ASN A 56 -4.47 1.22 3.45
N ASN A 57 -4.81 2.22 2.62
CA ASN A 57 -5.94 2.13 1.70
C ASN A 57 -5.71 1.30 0.43
N SER A 58 -4.46 1.18 -0.02
CA SER A 58 -4.13 0.53 -1.31
C SER A 58 -3.58 -0.88 -1.12
N ALA A 59 -2.44 -1.02 -0.46
CA ALA A 59 -1.78 -2.29 -0.29
C ALA A 59 -1.05 -2.34 1.05
N SER A 60 -1.24 -3.41 1.82
CA SER A 60 -0.47 -3.60 3.06
C SER A 60 0.99 -3.94 2.74
N VAL A 61 1.22 -4.81 1.75
CA VAL A 61 2.54 -5.28 1.33
C VAL A 61 2.56 -5.45 -0.19
N SER A 62 3.63 -4.99 -0.84
CA SER A 62 3.90 -5.25 -2.26
C SER A 62 5.32 -5.76 -2.46
N ILE A 63 5.48 -6.87 -3.17
CA ILE A 63 6.78 -7.46 -3.55
C ILE A 63 6.85 -7.42 -5.06
N ILE A 64 7.69 -6.53 -5.60
CA ILE A 64 7.67 -6.19 -7.03
C ILE A 64 9.07 -6.13 -7.62
N SER A 65 9.17 -6.44 -8.91
CA SER A 65 10.40 -6.24 -9.68
C SER A 65 10.50 -4.78 -10.15
N TYR A 66 11.68 -4.37 -10.60
CA TYR A 66 11.89 -3.05 -11.20
C TYR A 66 11.01 -2.81 -12.43
N PHE A 67 10.72 -3.87 -13.19
CA PHE A 67 9.90 -3.78 -14.41
C PHE A 67 8.46 -3.31 -14.13
N THR A 68 7.93 -3.59 -12.94
CA THR A 68 6.59 -3.12 -12.51
C THR A 68 6.50 -1.59 -12.47
N THR A 69 7.63 -0.89 -12.36
CA THR A 69 7.64 0.58 -12.34
C THR A 69 7.44 1.24 -13.71
N GLY A 70 7.56 0.46 -14.80
CA GLY A 70 7.52 0.96 -16.19
C GLY A 70 8.67 1.90 -16.54
N ASN A 71 9.70 2.01 -15.70
CA ASN A 71 10.89 2.79 -16.00
C ASN A 71 11.85 2.01 -16.90
N PRO A 72 12.57 2.68 -17.81
CA PRO A 72 13.61 2.02 -18.58
C PRO A 72 14.75 1.57 -17.65
N LEU A 73 15.32 0.40 -17.97
CA LEU A 73 16.48 -0.15 -17.29
C LEU A 73 17.75 0.35 -17.99
N ASN A 74 18.28 1.49 -17.52
CA ASN A 74 19.42 2.16 -18.15
C ASN A 74 20.79 1.76 -17.56
N ASP A 75 20.81 1.10 -16.41
CA ASP A 75 22.03 0.63 -15.76
C ASP A 75 22.14 -0.89 -15.92
N ALA A 76 23.02 -1.34 -16.81
CA ALA A 76 23.24 -2.75 -17.08
C ALA A 76 23.77 -3.52 -15.85
N ALA A 77 24.38 -2.83 -14.89
CA ALA A 77 24.84 -3.45 -13.65
C ALA A 77 23.71 -3.60 -12.61
N TYR A 78 22.55 -2.96 -12.81
CA TYR A 78 21.42 -2.99 -11.87
C TYR A 78 20.65 -4.29 -11.98
N TYR A 79 20.42 -4.95 -10.84
CA TYR A 79 19.62 -6.16 -10.80
C TYR A 79 18.14 -5.83 -10.59
N PRO A 80 17.25 -6.14 -11.55
CA PRO A 80 15.86 -5.68 -11.51
C PRO A 80 14.90 -6.63 -10.80
N TYR A 81 15.37 -7.78 -10.31
CA TYR A 81 14.52 -8.82 -9.72
C TYR A 81 14.51 -8.76 -8.21
N THR A 82 13.44 -9.30 -7.64
CA THR A 82 13.24 -9.45 -6.20
C THR A 82 13.28 -10.93 -5.85
N GLU A 83 14.10 -11.30 -4.88
CA GLU A 83 14.40 -12.70 -4.58
C GLU A 83 14.51 -12.94 -3.07
N ALA A 84 14.25 -14.18 -2.63
CA ALA A 84 14.42 -14.61 -1.24
C ALA A 84 13.79 -13.65 -0.21
N VAL A 85 12.48 -13.41 -0.34
CA VAL A 85 11.75 -12.50 0.55
C VAL A 85 10.87 -13.30 1.51
N THR A 86 11.03 -13.08 2.82
CA THR A 86 10.22 -13.73 3.86
C THR A 86 9.34 -12.70 4.56
N PHE A 87 8.04 -12.99 4.67
CA PHE A 87 7.07 -12.16 5.38
C PHE A 87 6.42 -12.92 6.53
N THR A 88 6.50 -12.38 7.74
CA THR A 88 5.81 -12.90 8.93
C THR A 88 5.29 -11.74 9.76
N THR A 89 4.24 -11.10 9.25
CA THR A 89 3.66 -9.86 9.79
C THR A 89 2.16 -9.98 9.93
N THR A 90 1.57 -9.19 10.84
CA THR A 90 0.12 -9.07 10.99
C THR A 90 -0.37 -7.85 10.23
N SER A 91 -1.34 -8.03 9.33
CA SER A 91 -1.95 -6.93 8.58
C SER A 91 -3.48 -6.96 8.65
N SER A 92 -4.11 -5.79 8.76
CA SER A 92 -5.56 -5.62 8.65
C SER A 92 -5.90 -4.54 7.63
N ALA A 93 -6.91 -4.80 6.80
CA ALA A 93 -7.50 -3.79 5.94
C ALA A 93 -8.19 -2.70 6.77
N ALA A 94 -8.27 -1.48 6.23
CA ALA A 94 -9.20 -0.48 6.71
C ALA A 94 -10.63 -0.98 6.41
N VAL A 95 -11.31 -1.57 7.39
CA VAL A 95 -12.75 -1.80 7.28
C VAL A 95 -13.41 -0.49 7.67
N GLU A 96 -13.81 0.33 6.69
CA GLU A 96 -14.81 1.35 7.02
C GLU A 96 -16.06 0.61 7.52
N PRO A 97 -16.65 1.00 8.67
CA PRO A 97 -17.94 0.46 9.05
C PRO A 97 -18.90 0.68 7.89
N ILE A 98 -19.72 -0.31 7.54
CA ILE A 98 -20.78 -0.16 6.54
C ILE A 98 -21.58 1.06 6.96
N ARG A 99 -21.36 2.20 6.28
CA ARG A 99 -22.17 3.39 6.52
C ARG A 99 -23.57 2.97 6.10
N PRO A 100 -24.57 2.94 7.01
CA PRO A 100 -25.93 2.69 6.57
C PRO A 100 -26.23 3.71 5.49
N ALA A 101 -26.70 3.25 4.32
CA ALA A 101 -26.98 4.13 3.21
C ALA A 101 -27.90 5.26 3.72
N VAL A 102 -27.38 6.47 3.81
CA VAL A 102 -28.20 7.63 4.15
C VAL A 102 -29.06 7.88 2.92
N MET A 103 -30.32 7.45 2.97
CA MET A 103 -31.30 7.73 1.92
C MET A 103 -31.24 9.24 1.59
N PRO A 104 -30.94 9.62 0.33
CA PRO A 104 -30.90 11.02 -0.04
C PRO A 104 -32.26 11.65 0.25
N ARG A 105 -32.26 12.93 0.63
CA ARG A 105 -33.48 13.63 1.07
C ARG A 105 -34.60 13.61 0.02
N SER A 106 -34.24 13.46 -1.25
CA SER A 106 -35.15 13.31 -2.40
C SER A 106 -35.87 11.97 -2.48
N LEU A 107 -35.34 10.91 -1.84
CA LEU A 107 -35.92 9.56 -1.83
C LEU A 107 -36.62 9.23 -0.50
N ARG A 108 -36.71 10.21 0.42
CA ARG A 108 -37.56 10.03 1.60
C ARG A 108 -39.01 10.17 1.13
N PRO A 109 -39.89 9.20 1.43
CA PRO A 109 -41.32 9.40 1.17
C PRO A 109 -41.74 10.72 1.82
N SER A 110 -42.44 11.57 1.06
CA SER A 110 -43.10 12.72 1.68
C SER A 110 -43.94 12.16 2.81
N ARG A 111 -43.89 12.80 3.98
CA ARG A 111 -44.86 12.47 5.02
C ARG A 111 -46.23 12.82 4.44
N GLU A 112 -46.90 11.82 3.88
CA GLU A 112 -48.33 11.89 3.65
C GLU A 112 -48.94 12.08 5.03
N ASN A 113 -49.46 13.29 5.24
CA ASN A 113 -50.31 13.60 6.38
C ASN A 113 -51.52 12.68 6.30
N HIS A 114 -51.42 11.51 6.94
CA HIS A 114 -52.58 10.68 7.19
C HIS A 114 -53.48 11.42 8.17
N CYS A 115 -54.62 11.77 7.61
CA CYS A 115 -55.79 12.37 8.23
C CYS A 115 -56.18 11.62 9.51
N ARG A 116 -56.25 12.34 10.64
CA ARG A 116 -57.38 12.38 11.59
C ARG A 116 -57.13 13.44 12.66
#